data_AF-A0A5K0YW80-F1
#
_entry.id   AF-A0A5K0YW80-F1
#
_cell.length_a   1.000
_cell.length_b   1.000
_cell.length_c   1.000
_cell.angle_alpha   90.00
_cell.angle_beta   90.00
_cell.angle_gamma   90.00
#
_symmetry.space_group_name_H-M   'P 1'
#
loop_
_entity.id
_entity.type
_entity.pdbx_description
1 polymer ?
#
loop_
_entity_poly.entity_id
_entity_poly.type
_entity_poly.pdbx_seq_one_letter_code
_entity_poly.pdbx_strand_id
1 'polypeptide(L)' 'AREGIVMNIACDSSGGLVATAEERKVLVWDVEGGYCTHYFQGHEGVVRTILFHPDANHLL' A
#
# COMPACT_ATOMS: atom_id res chain seq x y z
N ALA A 1 -18.08 4.04 -8.73
CA ALA A 1 -16.69 4.02 -8.27
C ALA A 1 -16.47 5.30 -7.47
N ARG A 2 -15.99 5.22 -6.23
CA ARG A 2 -15.57 6.41 -5.50
C ARG A 2 -14.11 6.61 -5.88
N GLU A 3 -13.82 7.65 -6.66
CA GLU A 3 -12.46 7.99 -7.06
C GLU A 3 -11.79 8.69 -5.87
N GLY A 4 -11.21 7.88 -4.98
CA GLY A 4 -10.35 8.37 -3.91
C GLY A 4 -9.01 8.83 -4.49
N ILE A 5 -8.50 9.95 -4.00
CA ILE A 5 -7.19 10.44 -4.41
C ILE A 5 -6.13 9.53 -3.80
N VAL A 6 -5.32 8.90 -4.65
CA VAL A 6 -4.12 8.19 -4.20
C VAL A 6 -3.08 9.23 -3.78
N MET A 7 -2.77 9.27 -2.49
CA MET A 7 -1.86 10.26 -1.91
C MET A 7 -0.41 9.79 -1.94
N ASN A 8 -0.17 8.47 -2.03
CA ASN A 8 1.16 7.89 -2.06
C ASN A 8 1.13 6.50 -2.69
N ILE A 9 2.25 6.09 -3.27
CA ILE A 9 2.45 4.75 -3.86
C ILE A 9 3.88 4.28 -3.59
N ALA A 10 4.05 2.99 -3.30
CA ALA A 10 5.34 2.32 -3.18
C ALA A 10 5.26 0.92 -3.79
N CYS A 11 6.37 0.42 -4.32
CA CYS A 11 6.50 -0.98 -4.73
C CYS A 11 7.49 -1.71 -3.82
N ASP A 12 7.31 -3.02 -3.69
CA ASP A 12 8.29 -3.88 -3.04
C ASP A 12 9.52 -4.09 -3.95
N SER A 13 10.56 -4.74 -3.42
CA SER A 13 11.81 -4.96 -4.13
C SER A 13 11.68 -5.93 -5.32
N SER A 14 10.67 -6.81 -5.31
CA SER A 14 10.40 -7.72 -6.42
C SER A 14 9.55 -7.08 -7.54
N GLY A 15 8.80 -6.01 -7.21
CA GLY A 15 7.81 -5.39 -8.08
C GLY A 15 6.48 -6.16 -8.16
N GLY A 16 6.32 -7.26 -7.42
CA GLY A 16 5.09 -8.05 -7.37
C GLY A 16 4.00 -7.43 -6.50
N LEU A 17 4.38 -6.57 -5.55
CA LEU A 17 3.46 -5.88 -4.65
C LEU A 17 3.54 -4.37 -4.82
N VAL A 18 2.37 -3.74 -4.84
CA VAL A 18 2.23 -2.28 -4.84
C VAL A 18 1.37 -1.88 -3.66
N ALA A 19 1.84 -0.93 -2.85
CA ALA A 19 1.05 -0.32 -1.80
C ALA A 19 0.58 1.07 -2.24
N THR A 20 -0.70 1.37 -1.99
CA THR A 20 -1.33 2.67 -2.28
C THR A 20 -1.96 3.25 -1.03
N ALA A 21 -1.75 4.54 -0.79
CA ALA A 21 -2.41 5.29 0.28
C ALA A 21 -3.65 6.00 -0.25
N GLU A 22 -4.80 5.76 0.37
CA GLU A 22 -6.04 6.49 0.12
C GLU A 22 -6.57 7.06 1.44
N GLU A 23 -6.59 8.39 1.54
CA GLU A 23 -6.94 9.11 2.78
C GLU A 23 -6.19 8.53 3.99
N ARG A 24 -6.88 7.71 4.80
CA ARG A 24 -6.42 7.14 6.08
C ARG A 24 -6.17 5.64 6.02
N LYS A 25 -6.04 5.10 4.82
CA LYS A 25 -5.97 3.67 4.54
C LYS A 25 -4.79 3.36 3.65
N VAL A 26 -4.23 2.17 3.82
CA VAL A 26 -3.24 1.61 2.91
C VAL A 26 -3.78 0.31 2.34
N LEU A 27 -3.74 0.20 1.02
CA LEU A 27 -4.08 -1.01 0.29
C LEU A 27 -2.81 -1.57 -0.31
N VAL A 28 -2.64 -2.90 -0.26
CA VAL A 28 -1.56 -3.60 -0.96
C VAL A 28 -2.17 -4.48 -2.02
N TRP A 29 -1.59 -4.42 -3.21
CA TRP A 29 -2.08 -5.06 -4.42
C TRP A 29 -1.06 -6.07 -4.91
N ASP A 30 -1.54 -7.26 -5.28
CA ASP A 30 -0.78 -8.19 -6.12
C ASP A 30 -0.89 -7.73 -7.58
N VAL A 31 0.25 -7.45 -8.21
CA VAL A 31 0.30 -6.88 -9.56
C VAL A 31 -0.11 -7.90 -10.62
N GLU A 32 0.29 -9.16 -10.47
CA GLU A 32 0.03 -10.21 -11.45
C GLU A 32 -1.42 -10.70 -11.38
N GLY A 33 -1.91 -10.94 -10.16
CA GLY A 33 -3.27 -11.36 -9.88
C GLY A 33 -4.30 -10.23 -10.01
N GLY A 34 -3.87 -8.97 -9.90
CA GLY A 34 -4.76 -7.81 -10.05
C GLY A 34 -5.77 -7.66 -8.92
N TYR A 35 -5.47 -8.16 -7.71
CA TYR A 35 -6.35 -8.08 -6.55
C TYR A 35 -5.65 -7.50 -5.32
N CYS A 36 -6.46 -6.92 -4.43
CA CYS A 36 -5.98 -6.39 -3.15
C CYS A 36 -5.67 -7.56 -2.21
N THR A 37 -4.43 -7.64 -1.72
CA THR A 37 -3.98 -8.67 -0.78
C THR A 37 -4.11 -8.22 0.67
N HIS A 38 -3.95 -6.91 0.93
CA HIS A 38 -3.99 -6.38 2.29
C HIS A 38 -4.71 -5.04 2.36
N TYR A 39 -5.37 -4.83 3.50
CA TYR A 39 -6.14 -3.63 3.78
C TYR A 39 -5.86 -3.14 5.20
N PHE A 40 -5.05 -2.09 5.30
CA PHE A 40 -4.66 -1.50 6.57
C PHE A 40 -5.50 -0.26 6.88
N GLN A 41 -6.09 -0.27 8.07
CA GLN A 41 -6.88 0.84 8.63
C GLN A 41 -6.33 1.23 10.00
N GLY A 42 -6.73 2.40 10.49
CA GLY A 42 -6.45 2.84 11.86
C GLY A 42 -5.67 4.16 11.94
N HIS A 43 -5.16 4.68 10.82
CA HIS A 43 -4.58 6.02 10.81
C HIS A 43 -5.66 7.06 11.12
N GLU A 44 -5.39 7.94 12.09
CA GLU A 44 -6.32 9.02 12.45
C GLU A 44 -6.33 10.15 11.40
N GLY A 45 -5.25 10.28 10.63
CA GLY A 45 -5.07 11.29 9.58
C GLY A 45 -4.51 10.69 8.28
N VAL A 46 -4.22 11.57 7.32
CA VAL A 46 -3.80 11.16 5.98
C VAL A 46 -2.47 10.39 6.02
N VAL A 47 -2.40 9.27 5.33
CA VAL A 47 -1.15 8.51 5.16
C VAL A 47 -0.20 9.32 4.28
N ARG A 48 0.92 9.73 4.86
CA ARG A 48 1.89 10.61 4.19
C ARG A 48 2.96 9.86 3.40
N THR A 49 3.31 8.66 3.83
CA THR A 49 4.39 7.88 3.24
C THR A 49 4.12 6.40 3.43
N ILE A 50 4.57 5.60 2.47
CA ILE A 50 4.59 4.15 2.53
C ILE A 50 6.00 3.71 2.12
N LEU A 51 6.56 2.75 2.86
CA LEU A 51 7.83 2.12 2.53
C LEU A 51 7.70 0.62 2.77
N PHE A 52 8.17 -0.17 1.81
CA PHE A 52 8.39 -1.59 2.03
C PHE A 52 9.73 -1.79 2.74
N HIS A 53 9.78 -2.72 3.69
CA HIS A 53 11.05 -3.17 4.22
C HIS A 53 11.85 -3.85 3.09
N PRO A 54 13.17 -3.59 2.95
CA PRO A 54 13.96 -4.17 1.86
C PRO A 54 14.12 -5.69 1.96
N ASP A 55 14.05 -6.24 3.18
CA ASP A 55 13.93 -7.69 3.41
C ASP A 55 12.46 -8.05 3.61
N ALA A 56 11.94 -8.93 2.74
CA ALA A 56 10.56 -9.38 2.73
C ALA A 56 10.13 -10.12 4.02
N ASN A 57 11.07 -10.58 4.85
CA ASN A 57 10.76 -11.30 6.09
C ASN A 57 10.69 -10.42 7.34
N HIS A 58 10.95 -9.12 7.20
CA HIS A 58 11.02 -8.21 8.33
C HIS A 58 9.99 -7.08 8.19
N LEU A 59 9.45 -6.68 9.33
CA LEU A 59 8.59 -5.51 9.46
C LEU A 59 9.45 -4.29 9.85
N LEU A 60 9.00 -3.10 9.44
CA LEU A 60 9.56 -1.82 9.90
C LEU A 60 9.06 -1.46 11.31
#